data_AF-A0A855FQ14-F1
#
_entry.id   AF-A0A855FQ14-F1
#
_cell.length_a   1.000
_cell.length_b   1.000
_cell.length_c   1.000
_cell.angle_alpha   90.00
_cell.angle_beta   90.00
_cell.angle_gamma   90.00
#
_symmetry.space_group_name_H-M   'P 1'
#
loop_
_entity.id
_entity.type
_entity.pdbx_description
1 polymer ?
#
loop_
_entity_poly.entity_id
_entity_poly.type
_entity_poly.pdbx_seq_one_letter_code
_entity_poly.pdbx_strand_id
1 'polypeptide(L)' 'METTSSLKVAFFIYGEHFQPSAITDLLNILPNSTSIKGIIPIGRTRPAVETMWCIDTGYEKSDDINIQLKK' A
#
# COMPACT_ATOMS: atom_id res chain seq x y z
N MET A 1 19.77 -20.76 -16.35
CA MET A 1 19.07 -19.48 -16.48
C MET A 1 18.61 -19.11 -15.08
N GLU A 2 19.08 -18.00 -14.54
CA GLU A 2 18.62 -17.53 -13.22
C GLU A 2 17.18 -17.02 -13.36
N THR A 3 16.25 -17.66 -12.67
CA THR A 3 14.87 -17.21 -12.57
C THR A 3 14.84 -15.97 -11.69
N THR A 4 14.61 -14.80 -12.29
CA THR A 4 14.43 -13.55 -11.55
C THR A 4 12.97 -13.50 -11.10
N SER A 5 12.70 -13.86 -9.84
CA SER A 5 11.37 -13.72 -9.26
C SER A 5 11.12 -12.26 -8.88
N SER A 6 10.07 -11.65 -9.44
CA SER A 6 9.56 -10.37 -8.94
C SER A 6 8.67 -10.61 -7.71
N LEU A 7 8.82 -9.75 -6.70
CA LEU A 7 8.04 -9.82 -5.47
C LEU A 7 7.47 -8.42 -5.19
N LYS A 8 6.16 -8.32 -5.03
CA LYS A 8 5.53 -7.14 -4.45
C LYS A 8 5.69 -7.14 -2.92
N VAL A 9 6.23 -6.05 -2.39
CA VAL A 9 6.34 -5.80 -0.94
C VAL A 9 5.56 -4.54 -0.60
N ALA A 10 4.84 -4.56 0.52
CA ALA A 10 4.09 -3.42 1.03
C ALA A 10 4.23 -3.31 2.55
N PHE A 11 4.38 -2.08 3.05
CA PHE A 11 4.42 -1.75 4.46
C PHE A 11 3.30 -0.79 4.79
N PHE A 12 2.57 -1.10 5.86
CA PHE A 12 1.42 -0.33 6.30
C PHE A 12 1.59 0.05 7.77
N ILE A 13 1.24 1.30 8.07
CA ILE A 13 1.10 1.80 9.44
C ILE A 13 -0.37 2.19 9.62
N TYR A 14 -1.00 1.58 10.62
CA TYR A 14 -2.39 1.80 11.00
C TYR A 14 -2.48 2.32 12.43
N GLY A 15 -3.54 3.06 12.70
CA GLY A 15 -3.83 3.56 14.04
C GLY A 15 -4.96 4.57 14.03
N GLU A 16 -5.68 4.67 15.14
CA GLU A 16 -6.79 5.64 15.25
C GLU A 16 -6.32 7.09 15.28
N HIS A 17 -5.16 7.34 15.92
CA HIS A 17 -4.72 8.68 16.27
C HIS A 17 -3.26 8.91 15.88
N PHE A 18 -2.99 8.97 14.58
CA PHE A 18 -1.73 9.49 14.07
C PHE A 18 -1.94 10.39 12.86
N GLN A 19 -1.01 11.32 12.65
CA GLN A 19 -0.96 12.15 11.46
C GLN A 19 -0.04 11.49 10.44
N PRO A 20 -0.51 11.15 9.23
CA PRO A 20 0.34 10.54 8.20
C PRO A 20 1.58 11.39 7.87
N SER A 21 1.48 12.72 7.95
CA SER A 21 2.63 13.62 7.78
C SER A 21 3.73 13.39 8.81
N ALA A 22 3.37 13.10 10.07
CA ALA A 22 4.37 12.82 11.11
C ALA A 22 5.19 11.55 10.80
N ILE A 23 4.58 10.56 10.15
CA ILE A 23 5.28 9.35 9.69
C ILE A 23 6.23 9.69 8.55
N THR A 24 5.75 10.47 7.57
CA THR A 24 6.58 10.99 6.46
C THR A 24 7.79 11.74 6.99
N ASP A 25 7.61 12.64 7.96
CA ASP A 25 8.68 13.46 8.53
C ASP A 25 9.68 12.61 9.32
N LEU A 26 9.19 11.66 10.11
CA LEU A 26 10.03 10.76 10.92
C LEU A 26 10.90 9.84 10.06
N LEU A 27 10.29 9.24 9.02
CA LEU A 27 10.98 8.28 8.15
C LEU A 27 11.72 8.98 7.00
N ASN A 28 11.42 10.25 6.74
CA ASN A 28 11.86 11.02 5.58
C ASN A 28 11.56 10.30 4.25
N ILE A 29 10.35 9.72 4.16
CA ILE A 29 9.88 8.93 3.02
C ILE A 29 8.48 9.38 2.65
N LEU A 30 8.20 9.54 1.36
CA LEU A 30 6.85 9.80 0.87
C LEU A 30 6.07 8.49 0.69
N PRO A 31 4.85 8.39 1.23
CA PRO A 31 3.99 7.22 1.02
C PRO A 31 3.53 7.12 -0.42
N ASN A 32 3.21 5.90 -0.85
CA ASN A 32 2.43 5.69 -2.07
C ASN A 32 0.96 6.03 -1.85
N SER A 33 0.43 5.78 -0.64
CA SER A 33 -0.96 6.10 -0.31
C SER A 33 -1.17 6.40 1.18
N THR A 34 -2.15 7.25 1.45
CA THR A 34 -2.61 7.57 2.81
C THR A 34 -4.13 7.65 2.82
N SER A 35 -4.75 7.28 3.94
CA SER A 35 -6.16 7.55 4.22
C SER A 35 -6.34 8.10 5.62
N ILE A 36 -7.34 8.95 5.81
CA ILE A 36 -7.72 9.48 7.13
C ILE A 36 -9.06 8.88 7.52
N LYS A 37 -9.14 8.33 8.74
CA LYS A 37 -10.39 7.76 9.28
C LYS A 37 -11.55 8.74 9.14
N GLY A 38 -12.71 8.24 8.70
CA GLY A 38 -13.92 9.04 8.53
C GLY A 38 -13.96 9.91 7.26
N ILE A 39 -12.84 10.08 6.57
CA ILE A 39 -12.82 10.73 5.24
C ILE A 39 -13.15 9.70 4.17
N ILE A 40 -13.97 10.06 3.19
CA ILE A 40 -14.24 9.25 2.00
C ILE A 40 -13.11 9.46 0.99
N PRO A 41 -12.27 8.45 0.72
CA PRO A 41 -11.20 8.59 -0.28
C PRO A 41 -11.78 8.75 -1.69
N ILE A 42 -11.02 9.41 -2.56
CA ILE A 42 -11.39 9.56 -3.97
C ILE A 42 -11.62 8.17 -4.60
N GLY A 43 -12.73 8.02 -5.31
CA GLY A 43 -13.10 6.76 -5.96
C GLY A 43 -13.70 5.70 -5.02
N ARG A 44 -13.98 6.05 -3.77
CA ARG A 44 -14.70 5.18 -2.81
C ARG A 44 -16.06 5.77 -2.47
N THR A 45 -16.98 4.89 -2.07
CA THR A 45 -18.34 5.27 -1.65
C THR A 45 -18.51 5.24 -0.12
N ARG A 46 -17.49 4.79 0.61
CA ARG A 46 -17.51 4.64 2.06
C ARG A 46 -16.31 5.34 2.70
N PRO A 47 -16.47 5.89 3.91
CA PRO A 47 -15.36 6.44 4.67
C PRO A 47 -14.29 5.40 4.97
N ALA A 48 -13.04 5.84 5.11
CA ALA A 48 -11.98 4.99 5.63
C ALA A 48 -12.29 4.59 7.08
N VAL A 49 -12.16 3.31 7.38
CA VAL A 49 -12.43 2.75 8.72
C VAL A 49 -11.34 3.14 9.71
N GLU A 50 -10.11 3.33 9.22
CA GLU A 50 -8.93 3.70 10.00
C GLU A 50 -8.02 4.65 9.23
N THR A 51 -7.15 5.35 9.96
CA THR A 51 -6.08 6.15 9.35
C THR A 51 -4.95 5.21 8.95
N MET A 52 -4.41 5.41 7.75
CA MET A 52 -3.38 4.56 7.15
C MET A 52 -2.30 5.41 6.47
N TRP A 53 -1.06 4.96 6.59
CA TRP A 53 0.09 5.38 5.78
C TRP A 53 0.73 4.13 5.17
N CYS A 54 1.00 4.14 3.86
CA CYS A 54 1.47 2.97 3.13
C CYS A 54 2.57 3.31 2.12
N ILE A 55 3.57 2.43 2.05
CA ILE A 55 4.55 2.35 0.95
C ILE A 55 4.55 0.93 0.38
N ASP A 56 4.54 0.81 -0.94
CA ASP A 56 4.56 -0.45 -1.67
C ASP A 56 5.38 -0.36 -2.95
N THR A 57 5.89 -1.51 -3.41
CA THR A 57 6.72 -1.60 -4.62
C THR A 57 5.92 -1.50 -5.93
N GLY A 58 4.65 -1.07 -5.88
CA GLY A 58 3.79 -0.88 -7.05
C GLY A 58 3.00 -2.12 -7.44
N TYR A 59 2.22 -2.01 -8.52
CA TYR A 59 1.40 -3.13 -9.02
C TYR A 59 2.28 -4.21 -9.64
N GLU A 60 2.07 -5.46 -9.22
CA GLU A 60 2.55 -6.64 -9.91
C GLU A 60 1.37 -7.35 -10.55
N LYS A 61 1.53 -7.78 -11.79
CA LYS A 61 0.48 -8.48 -12.51
C LYS A 61 0.25 -9.85 -11.88
N SER A 62 -0.88 -10.01 -11.19
CA SER A 62 -1.37 -11.32 -10.78
C SER A 62 -2.00 -12.00 -11.99
N ASP A 63 -1.31 -12.98 -12.55
CA ASP A 63 -1.86 -13.83 -13.61
C ASP A 63 -2.71 -14.96 -12.98
N ASP A 64 -3.49 -15.67 -13.81
CA ASP A 64 -4.09 -16.95 -13.38
C ASP A 64 -2.98 -17.86 -12.84
N ILE A 65 -3.22 -18.59 -11.75
CA ILE A 65 -2.18 -19.38 -11.08
C ILE A 65 -1.53 -20.40 -12.02
N ASN A 66 -2.28 -20.96 -12.96
CA ASN A 66 -1.75 -21.92 -13.94
C ASN A 66 -0.89 -21.26 -15.02
N ILE A 67 -1.03 -19.95 -15.23
CA ILE A 67 -0.19 -19.15 -16.12
C ILE A 67 1.04 -18.67 -15.35
N GLN A 68 0.86 -18.22 -14.11
CA GLN A 68 1.92 -17.69 -13.27
C GLN A 68 2.96 -18.76 -12.91
N LEU A 69 2.54 -20.00 -12.62
CA LEU A 69 3.44 -21.13 -12.34
C LEU A 69 4.26 -21.60 -13.56
N LYS A 70 3.95 -21.12 -14.77
CA LYS A 70 4.64 -21.48 -16.02
C LYS A 70 5.65 -20.42 -16.48
N LYS A 71 5.68 -19.26 -15.85
CA LYS A 71 6.67 -18.20 -16.08
C LYS A 71 7.91 -18.45 -15.23
#